data_AF-A0A924CN44-F1
#
_entry.id   AF-A0A924CN44-F1
#
_cell.length_a   1.000
_cell.length_b   1.000
_cell.length_c   1.000
_cell.angle_alpha   90.00
_cell.angle_beta   90.00
_cell.angle_gamma   90.00
#
_symmetry.space_group_name_H-M   'P 1'
#
loop_
_entity.id
_entity.type
_entity.pdbx_description
1 polymer ?
#
loop_
_entity_poly.entity_id
_entity_poly.type
_entity_poly.pdbx_seq_one_letter_code
_entity_poly.pdbx_strand_id
1 'polypeptide(L)'
;MPIRTHPTLAIALLIAVTATATATLFPQSTFAKVPLSELKGRKKNPAPKPSPAPTPKPGELQPFFDTIDTPEAISFPRGKAVDVTPKPPNVNAFDKEVLATCGEFGSTVSATQVRALFAKNPAIVTQISKAVDGNLTPLRGFAKQKPSSTFQEDLVQIWTTRSGFEHILCGQVKGTNKIGGLHFAARYLELQQKGIAGRLPNNQRQEEVNPGVVYTVGIQAKVNGQMISDRKKGYSYVSNAQEILTDGTRAYKAFNINSGENNAVCLYSIKDDQAPQPFDAVFVKNDRGIITFYPDATPDRGERKCDQDAPIRSMTPTP
;
A
#
# COMPACT_ATOMS: atom_id res chain seq x y z
N MET A 1 69.89 18.45 31.31
CA MET A 1 69.28 17.85 32.52
C MET A 1 67.77 18.00 32.43
N PRO A 2 66.95 17.02 32.84
CA PRO A 2 67.02 15.61 32.48
C PRO A 2 65.70 15.09 31.87
N ILE A 3 65.81 13.87 31.37
CA ILE A 3 64.83 12.93 30.80
C ILE A 3 63.80 12.47 31.86
N ARG A 4 62.57 12.14 31.44
CA ARG A 4 61.73 10.98 31.89
C ARG A 4 60.34 11.03 31.23
N THR A 5 60.05 10.20 30.23
CA THR A 5 59.41 8.86 30.27
C THR A 5 57.97 8.81 30.82
N HIS A 6 57.03 8.42 29.95
CA HIS A 6 55.67 7.86 30.17
C HIS A 6 55.66 6.69 31.19
N PRO A 7 54.52 6.14 31.72
CA PRO A 7 53.22 5.96 31.03
C PRO A 7 51.89 5.91 31.86
N THR A 8 50.77 5.78 31.12
CA THR A 8 49.50 5.05 31.40
C THR A 8 48.64 5.38 32.64
N LEU A 9 47.37 5.73 32.40
CA LEU A 9 46.23 4.92 32.86
C LEU A 9 44.95 5.30 32.07
N ALA A 10 44.48 4.41 31.20
CA ALA A 10 43.14 4.45 30.65
C ALA A 10 42.21 3.67 31.60
N ILE A 11 41.24 4.34 32.20
CA ILE A 11 40.21 3.70 33.01
C ILE A 11 39.05 3.35 32.07
N ALA A 12 39.00 2.10 31.65
CA ALA A 12 37.83 1.49 31.05
C ALA A 12 36.87 1.06 32.17
N LEU A 13 35.72 1.72 32.26
CA LEU A 13 34.65 1.33 33.17
C LEU A 13 33.83 0.20 32.51
N LEU A 14 34.16 -1.05 32.84
CA LEU A 14 33.29 -2.21 32.57
C LEU A 14 32.11 -2.16 33.54
N ILE A 15 30.92 -1.87 33.04
CA ILE A 15 29.67 -2.18 33.75
C ILE A 15 29.29 -3.62 33.38
N ALA A 16 29.58 -4.55 34.28
CA ALA A 16 29.05 -5.90 34.21
C ALA A 16 27.57 -5.89 34.65
N VAL A 17 26.66 -6.07 33.69
CA VAL A 17 25.27 -6.40 33.98
C VAL A 17 25.18 -7.90 34.14
N THR A 18 25.13 -8.36 35.39
CA THR A 18 24.80 -9.75 35.73
C THR A 18 23.31 -9.98 35.46
N ALA A 19 23.00 -10.71 34.38
CA ALA A 19 21.67 -11.26 34.16
C ALA A 19 21.50 -12.53 35.01
N THR A 20 20.75 -12.43 36.11
CA THR A 20 20.25 -13.60 36.85
C THR A 20 19.11 -14.23 36.07
N ALA A 21 19.38 -15.37 35.43
CA ALA A 21 18.35 -16.21 34.82
C ALA A 21 17.63 -17.01 35.91
N THR A 22 16.42 -16.59 36.29
CA THR A 22 15.48 -17.42 37.05
C THR A 22 14.77 -18.37 36.08
N ALA A 23 15.19 -19.64 36.10
CA ALA A 23 14.51 -20.72 35.40
C ALA A 23 13.17 -21.01 36.10
N THR A 24 12.06 -20.71 35.42
CA THR A 24 10.74 -21.21 35.80
C THR A 24 10.59 -22.67 35.34
N LEU A 25 10.44 -23.56 36.32
CA LEU A 25 10.12 -24.98 36.13
C LEU A 25 8.72 -25.12 35.50
N PHE A 26 8.66 -25.64 34.28
CA PHE A 26 7.42 -26.19 33.71
C PHE A 26 7.17 -27.59 34.29
N PRO A 27 5.95 -27.89 34.78
CA PRO A 27 5.60 -29.26 35.17
C PRO A 27 5.54 -30.15 33.93
N GLN A 28 6.25 -31.28 33.98
CA GLN A 28 6.18 -32.32 32.96
C GLN A 28 4.77 -32.90 32.91
N SER A 29 4.08 -32.71 31.78
CA SER A 29 2.84 -33.43 31.49
C SER A 29 3.19 -34.90 31.27
N THR A 30 2.64 -35.78 32.10
CA THR A 30 2.65 -37.22 31.89
C THR A 30 1.81 -37.56 30.67
N PHE A 31 2.46 -37.85 29.54
CA PHE A 31 1.78 -38.48 28.41
C PHE A 31 1.46 -39.93 28.78
N ALA A 32 0.19 -40.18 29.12
CA ALA A 32 -0.34 -41.54 29.12
C ALA A 32 -0.21 -42.10 27.70
N LYS A 33 0.54 -43.20 27.54
CA LYS A 33 0.63 -43.96 26.30
C LYS A 33 -0.74 -44.58 26.03
N VAL A 34 -1.47 -44.05 25.06
CA VAL A 34 -2.67 -44.71 24.52
C VAL A 34 -2.23 -46.00 23.81
N PRO A 35 -2.81 -47.17 24.14
CA PRO A 35 -2.47 -48.43 23.48
C PRO A 35 -2.80 -48.37 21.98
N LEU A 36 -1.86 -48.85 21.16
CA LEU A 36 -1.95 -48.85 19.70
C LEU A 36 -3.12 -49.70 19.14
N SER A 37 -3.85 -50.42 20.00
CA SER A 37 -5.02 -51.23 19.65
C SER A 37 -6.31 -50.43 19.44
N GLU A 38 -6.37 -49.13 19.82
CA GLU A 38 -7.56 -48.29 19.63
C GLU A 38 -7.59 -47.45 18.33
N LEU A 39 -6.55 -47.55 17.48
CA LEU A 39 -6.46 -46.75 16.24
C LEU A 39 -7.12 -47.38 15.00
N LYS A 40 -7.76 -48.56 15.11
CA LYS A 40 -8.48 -49.20 13.99
C LYS A 40 -9.99 -49.11 14.24
N GLY A 41 -10.61 -48.02 13.79
CA GLY A 41 -12.09 -47.95 13.76
C GLY A 41 -12.76 -46.62 13.46
N ARG A 42 -12.06 -45.47 13.45
CA ARG A 42 -12.70 -44.18 13.15
C ARG A 42 -12.85 -43.97 11.65
N LYS A 43 -14.05 -44.22 11.11
CA LYS A 43 -14.49 -43.66 9.83
C LYS A 43 -14.27 -42.14 9.87
N LYS A 44 -13.49 -41.61 8.92
CA LYS A 44 -13.31 -40.16 8.73
C LYS A 44 -14.68 -39.57 8.34
N ASN A 45 -15.36 -38.92 9.27
CA ASN A 45 -16.44 -38.02 8.92
C ASN A 45 -15.84 -36.86 8.10
N PRO A 46 -16.46 -36.44 6.98
CA PRO A 46 -16.05 -35.25 6.27
C PRO A 46 -16.04 -34.05 7.22
N ALA A 47 -15.04 -33.18 7.08
CA ALA A 47 -15.02 -31.92 7.81
C ALA A 47 -16.33 -31.14 7.54
N PRO A 48 -16.92 -30.46 8.55
CA PRO A 48 -18.08 -29.61 8.35
C PRO A 48 -17.79 -28.60 7.24
N LYS A 49 -18.67 -28.49 6.25
CA LYS A 49 -18.64 -27.38 5.29
C LYS A 49 -18.71 -26.07 6.08
N PRO A 50 -17.90 -25.04 5.76
CA PRO A 50 -18.06 -23.71 6.33
C PRO A 50 -19.51 -23.25 6.12
N SER A 51 -20.14 -22.80 7.20
CA SER A 51 -21.45 -22.17 7.10
C SER A 51 -21.30 -20.91 6.25
N PRO A 52 -22.21 -20.63 5.29
CA PRO A 52 -22.14 -19.40 4.52
C PRO A 52 -22.10 -18.20 5.46
N ALA A 53 -21.23 -17.22 5.17
CA ALA A 53 -21.26 -15.95 5.87
C ALA A 53 -22.68 -15.36 5.80
N PRO A 54 -23.18 -14.75 6.90
CA PRO A 54 -24.49 -14.14 6.89
C PRO A 54 -24.60 -13.12 5.76
N THR A 55 -25.59 -13.30 4.89
CA THR A 55 -25.87 -12.36 3.81
C THR A 55 -26.23 -11.00 4.41
N PRO A 56 -25.59 -9.89 4.02
CA PRO A 56 -25.96 -8.57 4.50
C PRO A 56 -27.44 -8.30 4.27
N LYS A 57 -28.09 -7.57 5.18
CA LYS A 57 -29.49 -7.20 4.99
C LYS A 57 -29.63 -6.32 3.73
N PRO A 58 -30.80 -6.32 3.05
CA PRO A 58 -31.04 -5.39 1.95
C PRO A 58 -30.74 -3.94 2.38
N GLY A 59 -29.80 -3.28 1.68
CA GLY A 59 -29.35 -1.91 1.98
C GLY A 59 -28.09 -1.80 2.86
N GLU A 60 -27.59 -2.92 3.39
CA GLU A 60 -26.33 -3.00 4.12
C GLU A 60 -25.15 -3.19 3.15
N LEU A 61 -24.07 -2.45 3.38
CA LEU A 61 -22.87 -2.51 2.55
C LEU A 61 -22.05 -3.74 2.95
N GLN A 62 -21.60 -4.54 1.98
CA GLN A 62 -20.68 -5.65 2.27
C GLN A 62 -19.36 -5.11 2.80
N PRO A 63 -18.76 -5.71 3.85
CA PRO A 63 -17.49 -5.23 4.37
C PRO A 63 -16.37 -5.40 3.34
N PHE A 64 -15.40 -4.48 3.33
CA PHE A 64 -14.07 -4.71 2.76
C PHE A 64 -13.21 -5.57 3.68
N PHE A 65 -13.41 -5.43 5.00
CA PHE A 65 -12.64 -6.11 6.03
C PHE A 65 -13.53 -6.70 7.11
N ASP A 66 -13.28 -7.93 7.52
CA ASP A 66 -13.95 -8.55 8.66
C ASP A 66 -13.03 -9.55 9.38
N THR A 67 -13.57 -10.37 10.27
CA THR A 67 -12.79 -11.36 11.02
C THR A 67 -13.15 -12.80 10.67
N ILE A 68 -13.93 -13.01 9.60
CA ILE A 68 -14.52 -14.29 9.21
C ILE A 68 -13.88 -14.73 7.89
N ASP A 69 -13.07 -15.79 7.95
CA ASP A 69 -12.53 -16.41 6.75
C ASP A 69 -13.66 -17.03 5.91
N THR A 70 -14.03 -16.34 4.83
CA THR A 70 -15.10 -16.75 3.91
C THR A 70 -14.54 -16.91 2.51
N PRO A 71 -13.93 -18.06 2.18
CA PRO A 71 -13.34 -18.25 0.87
C PRO A 71 -14.39 -18.25 -0.25
N GLU A 72 -14.19 -17.39 -1.24
CA GLU A 72 -15.03 -17.28 -2.43
C GLU A 72 -14.23 -17.63 -3.69
N ALA A 73 -14.89 -18.23 -4.68
CA ALA A 73 -14.30 -18.45 -5.98
C ALA A 73 -14.35 -17.16 -6.82
N ILE A 74 -13.19 -16.56 -7.07
CA ILE A 74 -13.03 -15.29 -7.80
C ILE A 74 -12.20 -15.47 -9.08
N SER A 75 -11.96 -14.38 -9.83
CA SER A 75 -11.24 -14.46 -11.12
C SER A 75 -9.75 -14.78 -10.96
N PHE A 76 -9.12 -14.28 -9.90
CA PHE A 76 -7.75 -14.59 -9.54
C PHE A 76 -7.59 -14.75 -8.02
N PRO A 77 -6.99 -15.85 -7.52
CA PRO A 77 -6.31 -16.90 -8.27
C PRO A 77 -7.27 -17.91 -8.93
N ARG A 78 -7.02 -18.27 -10.19
CA ARG A 78 -7.88 -19.20 -10.95
C ARG A 78 -7.94 -20.58 -10.27
N GLY A 79 -9.17 -21.09 -10.10
CA GLY A 79 -9.41 -22.43 -9.58
C GLY A 79 -9.16 -22.60 -8.08
N LYS A 80 -9.00 -21.49 -7.34
CA LYS A 80 -8.84 -21.50 -5.89
C LYS A 80 -9.83 -20.52 -5.27
N ALA A 81 -10.51 -20.95 -4.21
CA ALA A 81 -11.29 -20.06 -3.37
C ALA A 81 -10.33 -19.33 -2.42
N VAL A 82 -10.54 -18.03 -2.22
CA VAL A 82 -9.75 -17.21 -1.30
C VAL A 82 -10.66 -16.25 -0.55
N ASP A 83 -10.25 -15.88 0.65
CA ASP A 83 -10.92 -14.83 1.40
C ASP A 83 -10.66 -13.47 0.76
N VAL A 84 -11.74 -12.74 0.54
CA VAL A 84 -11.83 -11.45 -0.15
C VAL A 84 -12.12 -10.31 0.84
N THR A 85 -12.32 -10.64 2.13
CA THR A 85 -12.54 -9.72 3.24
C THR A 85 -11.48 -9.92 4.31
N PRO A 86 -10.22 -9.53 4.07
CA PRO A 86 -9.16 -9.73 5.06
C PRO A 86 -9.47 -9.01 6.37
N LYS A 87 -8.72 -9.35 7.42
CA LYS A 87 -8.77 -8.61 8.68
C LYS A 87 -8.58 -7.10 8.47
N PRO A 88 -9.19 -6.24 9.29
CA PRO A 88 -8.92 -4.81 9.21
C PRO A 88 -7.41 -4.53 9.29
N PRO A 89 -6.85 -3.71 8.37
CA PRO A 89 -5.43 -3.37 8.41
C PRO A 89 -5.12 -2.52 9.65
N ASN A 90 -3.86 -2.58 10.08
CA ASN A 90 -3.38 -1.66 11.11
C ASN A 90 -3.31 -0.24 10.55
N VAL A 91 -3.91 0.72 11.26
CA VAL A 91 -3.89 2.14 10.88
C VAL A 91 -2.99 2.91 11.85
N ASN A 92 -1.80 3.28 11.38
CA ASN A 92 -0.80 3.96 12.20
C ASN A 92 -1.11 5.46 12.38
N ALA A 93 -0.25 6.18 13.10
CA ALA A 93 -0.47 7.61 13.36
C ALA A 93 -0.46 8.45 12.08
N PHE A 94 0.50 8.22 11.18
CA PHE A 94 0.62 8.97 9.94
C PHE A 94 -0.52 8.67 8.97
N ASP A 95 -1.01 7.42 8.91
CA ASP A 95 -2.20 7.04 8.15
C ASP A 95 -3.40 7.88 8.56
N LYS A 96 -3.62 8.08 9.87
CA LYS A 96 -4.72 8.92 10.38
C LYS A 96 -4.57 10.37 9.94
N GLU A 97 -3.35 10.90 9.88
CA GLU A 97 -3.10 12.26 9.38
C GLU A 97 -3.35 12.39 7.88
N VAL A 98 -3.02 11.36 7.10
CA VAL A 98 -3.35 11.28 5.68
C VAL A 98 -4.87 11.23 5.49
N LEU A 99 -5.59 10.39 6.24
CA LEU A 99 -7.06 10.33 6.19
C LEU A 99 -7.69 11.68 6.59
N ALA A 100 -7.16 12.35 7.61
CA ALA A 100 -7.59 13.69 8.00
C ALA A 100 -7.33 14.72 6.90
N THR A 101 -6.19 14.62 6.19
CA THR A 101 -5.86 15.47 5.03
C THR A 101 -6.81 15.21 3.87
N CYS A 102 -7.22 13.96 3.65
CA CYS A 102 -8.19 13.57 2.62
C CYS A 102 -9.60 14.11 2.89
N GLY A 103 -10.00 14.25 4.15
CA GLY A 103 -11.34 14.72 4.52
C GLY A 103 -12.45 13.76 4.09
N GLU A 104 -13.63 14.31 3.77
CA GLU A 104 -14.77 13.52 3.29
C GLU A 104 -14.49 12.80 1.96
N PHE A 105 -15.26 11.75 1.66
CA PHE A 105 -15.07 10.98 0.43
C PHE A 105 -15.43 11.80 -0.80
N GLY A 106 -14.50 11.94 -1.73
CA GLY A 106 -14.66 12.77 -2.93
C GLY A 106 -14.29 14.25 -2.74
N SER A 107 -13.87 14.66 -1.55
CA SER A 107 -13.31 16.00 -1.33
C SER A 107 -12.00 16.18 -2.07
N THR A 108 -11.74 17.42 -2.49
CA THR A 108 -10.47 17.79 -3.13
C THR A 108 -9.38 18.02 -2.11
N VAL A 109 -8.13 17.67 -2.46
CA VAL A 109 -6.94 17.92 -1.65
C VAL A 109 -6.01 18.88 -2.37
N SER A 110 -5.77 20.02 -1.73
CA SER A 110 -4.89 21.07 -2.26
C SER A 110 -3.41 20.82 -1.93
N ALA A 111 -2.52 21.43 -2.73
CA ALA A 111 -1.09 21.44 -2.44
C ALA A 111 -0.76 22.06 -1.07
N THR A 112 -1.55 23.02 -0.60
CA THR A 112 -1.38 23.63 0.72
C THR A 112 -1.64 22.63 1.85
N GLN A 113 -2.67 21.80 1.72
CA GLN A 113 -2.96 20.75 2.71
C GLN A 113 -1.85 19.69 2.75
N VAL A 114 -1.39 19.22 1.58
CA VAL A 114 -0.29 18.25 1.51
C VAL A 114 1.02 18.85 2.04
N ARG A 115 1.29 20.13 1.76
CA ARG A 115 2.44 20.85 2.34
C ARG A 115 2.36 20.91 3.86
N ALA A 116 1.19 21.21 4.42
CA ALA A 116 0.99 21.24 5.87
C ALA A 116 1.18 19.85 6.50
N LEU A 117 0.66 18.79 5.85
CA LEU A 117 0.87 17.41 6.26
C LEU A 117 2.38 17.07 6.34
N PHE A 118 3.13 17.39 5.29
CA PHE A 118 4.58 17.13 5.26
C PHE A 118 5.37 17.99 6.25
N ALA A 119 5.01 19.26 6.42
CA ALA A 119 5.63 20.13 7.41
C ALA A 119 5.41 19.64 8.85
N LYS A 120 4.24 19.07 9.13
CA LYS A 120 3.91 18.45 10.43
C LYS A 120 4.66 17.11 10.66
N ASN A 121 5.06 16.44 9.58
CA ASN A 121 5.69 15.12 9.61
C ASN A 121 7.09 15.13 8.96
N PRO A 122 8.06 15.91 9.47
CA PRO A 122 9.37 16.05 8.84
C PRO A 122 10.18 14.74 8.80
N ALA A 123 9.93 13.82 9.74
CA ALA A 123 10.53 12.49 9.73
C ALA A 123 10.10 11.67 8.50
N ILE A 124 8.85 11.79 8.06
CA ILE A 124 8.33 11.12 6.85
C ILE A 124 9.02 11.69 5.61
N VAL A 125 9.11 13.01 5.52
CA VAL A 125 9.80 13.70 4.40
C VAL A 125 11.27 13.27 4.33
N THR A 126 11.95 13.17 5.48
CA THR A 126 13.34 12.74 5.57
C THR A 126 13.52 11.29 5.09
N GLN A 127 12.60 10.39 5.46
CA GLN A 127 12.65 8.99 5.04
C GLN A 127 12.40 8.84 3.54
N ILE A 128 11.42 9.56 2.99
CA ILE A 128 11.17 9.59 1.53
C ILE A 128 12.38 10.18 0.81
N SER A 129 12.94 11.28 1.31
CA SER A 129 14.15 11.92 0.78
C SER A 129 15.32 10.95 0.71
N LYS A 130 15.62 10.26 1.81
CA LYS A 130 16.66 9.23 1.86
C LYS A 130 16.40 8.10 0.86
N ALA A 131 15.14 7.69 0.68
CA ALA A 131 14.77 6.62 -0.24
C ALA A 131 14.97 6.98 -1.72
N VAL A 132 15.16 8.26 -2.05
CA VAL A 132 15.43 8.78 -3.39
C VAL A 132 16.68 9.67 -3.43
N ASP A 133 17.65 9.43 -2.53
CA ASP A 133 18.95 10.12 -2.49
C ASP A 133 18.87 11.66 -2.44
N GLY A 134 17.81 12.19 -1.82
CA GLY A 134 17.63 13.62 -1.57
C GLY A 134 17.31 14.47 -2.80
N ASN A 135 16.98 13.85 -3.93
CA ASN A 135 16.67 14.59 -5.15
C ASN A 135 15.48 14.02 -5.93
N LEU A 136 14.79 14.92 -6.63
CA LEU A 136 13.74 14.60 -7.59
C LEU A 136 14.01 15.40 -8.86
N THR A 137 13.84 14.78 -10.02
CA THR A 137 13.97 15.53 -11.28
C THR A 137 12.83 16.55 -11.38
N PRO A 138 13.13 17.84 -11.62
CA PRO A 138 12.11 18.86 -11.78
C PRO A 138 11.12 18.50 -12.89
N LEU A 139 9.85 18.88 -12.70
CA LEU A 139 8.79 18.70 -13.68
C LEU A 139 9.17 19.38 -15.02
N ARG A 140 9.29 18.60 -16.10
CA ARG A 140 9.62 19.13 -17.43
C ARG A 140 8.32 19.68 -18.04
N GLY A 141 8.35 20.91 -18.57
CA GLY A 141 7.15 21.61 -19.05
C GLY A 141 6.84 22.90 -18.28
N PHE A 142 7.41 23.04 -17.08
CA PHE A 142 7.59 24.34 -16.44
C PHE A 142 9.03 24.81 -16.68
N ALA A 143 9.40 25.12 -17.93
CA ALA A 143 10.68 25.76 -18.25
C ALA A 143 10.87 27.16 -17.58
N LYS A 144 9.92 27.57 -16.72
CA LYS A 144 9.93 28.80 -15.92
C LYS A 144 9.80 28.56 -14.41
N GLN A 145 9.55 27.33 -13.92
CA GLN A 145 9.64 27.08 -12.47
C GLN A 145 11.09 26.73 -12.14
N LYS A 146 11.71 27.58 -11.31
CA LYS A 146 12.96 27.20 -10.65
C LYS A 146 12.71 25.90 -9.88
N PRO A 147 13.68 24.96 -9.84
CA PRO A 147 13.69 23.89 -8.86
C PRO A 147 13.30 24.48 -7.50
N SER A 148 12.42 23.80 -6.77
CA SER A 148 11.99 24.35 -5.49
C SER A 148 13.21 24.45 -4.54
N SER A 149 13.14 25.35 -3.56
CA SER A 149 14.27 25.56 -2.65
C SER A 149 14.50 24.39 -1.68
N THR A 150 13.57 23.43 -1.59
CA THR A 150 13.66 22.29 -0.66
C THR A 150 13.06 21.03 -1.25
N PHE A 151 13.62 19.86 -0.91
CA PHE A 151 13.07 18.55 -1.29
C PHE A 151 11.57 18.39 -0.96
N GLN A 152 11.11 18.98 0.15
CA GLN A 152 9.70 18.92 0.54
C GLN A 152 8.79 19.56 -0.52
N GLU A 153 9.19 20.69 -1.10
CA GLU A 153 8.38 21.35 -2.12
C GLU A 153 8.37 20.57 -3.44
N ASP A 154 9.48 19.94 -3.83
CA ASP A 154 9.50 19.02 -4.97
C ASP A 154 8.56 17.84 -4.72
N LEU A 155 8.57 17.28 -3.50
CA LEU A 155 7.68 16.20 -3.10
C LEU A 155 6.21 16.63 -3.17
N VAL A 156 5.86 17.81 -2.65
CA VAL A 156 4.50 18.36 -2.78
C VAL A 156 4.11 18.48 -4.25
N GLN A 157 4.98 19.03 -5.09
CA GLN A 157 4.68 19.25 -6.51
C GLN A 157 4.39 17.95 -7.26
N ILE A 158 5.26 16.93 -7.17
CA ILE A 158 5.08 15.69 -7.92
C ILE A 158 3.80 14.95 -7.51
N TRP A 159 3.38 15.07 -6.26
CA TRP A 159 2.19 14.41 -5.72
C TRP A 159 0.89 15.20 -5.96
N THR A 160 0.95 16.52 -6.16
CA THR A 160 -0.27 17.37 -6.18
C THR A 160 -0.57 17.98 -7.54
N THR A 161 0.43 18.23 -8.39
CA THR A 161 0.20 18.89 -9.71
C THR A 161 -0.71 18.07 -10.62
N ARG A 162 -0.73 16.75 -10.49
CA ARG A 162 -1.64 15.83 -11.20
C ARG A 162 -2.61 15.11 -10.28
N SER A 163 -2.82 15.65 -9.08
CA SER A 163 -3.70 15.10 -8.03
C SER A 163 -3.37 13.66 -7.63
N GLY A 164 -2.12 13.21 -7.79
CA GLY A 164 -1.69 11.86 -7.42
C GLY A 164 -1.98 11.53 -5.95
N PHE A 165 -1.74 12.45 -5.04
CA PHE A 165 -2.02 12.28 -3.60
C PHE A 165 -3.50 12.00 -3.37
N GLU A 166 -4.36 12.88 -3.87
CA GLU A 166 -5.83 12.75 -3.76
C GLU A 166 -6.31 11.45 -4.41
N HIS A 167 -5.84 11.18 -5.64
CA HIS A 167 -6.25 10.02 -6.40
C HIS A 167 -5.87 8.72 -5.68
N ILE A 168 -4.61 8.57 -5.28
CA ILE A 168 -4.07 7.32 -4.73
C ILE A 168 -4.56 7.11 -3.30
N LEU A 169 -4.43 8.10 -2.42
CA LEU A 169 -4.66 7.93 -0.98
C LEU A 169 -6.10 8.24 -0.55
N CYS A 170 -6.78 9.19 -1.19
CA CYS A 170 -8.09 9.67 -0.73
C CYS A 170 -9.26 9.06 -1.50
N GLY A 171 -9.05 8.76 -2.78
CA GLY A 171 -10.10 8.42 -3.72
C GLY A 171 -10.92 9.64 -4.15
N GLN A 172 -11.42 9.60 -5.38
CA GLN A 172 -12.14 10.69 -6.02
C GLN A 172 -13.54 10.25 -6.42
N VAL A 173 -14.50 11.19 -6.39
CA VAL A 173 -15.78 11.03 -7.06
C VAL A 173 -15.72 11.83 -8.35
N LYS A 174 -15.69 11.14 -9.50
CA LYS A 174 -15.58 11.73 -10.83
C LYS A 174 -16.95 11.74 -11.50
N GLY A 175 -17.46 12.93 -11.80
CA GLY A 175 -18.81 13.07 -12.36
C GLY A 175 -19.87 12.58 -11.39
N THR A 176 -20.93 11.96 -11.90
CA THR A 176 -22.09 11.54 -11.09
C THR A 176 -22.01 10.09 -10.59
N ASN A 177 -21.13 9.25 -11.14
CA ASN A 177 -21.20 7.81 -10.90
C ASN A 177 -19.86 7.06 -10.87
N LYS A 178 -18.71 7.74 -10.96
CA LYS A 178 -17.41 7.07 -11.06
C LYS A 178 -16.55 7.31 -9.83
N ILE A 179 -15.91 6.24 -9.34
CA ILE A 179 -14.88 6.33 -8.30
C ILE A 179 -13.51 6.30 -8.98
N GLY A 180 -12.70 7.34 -8.76
CA GLY A 180 -11.32 7.41 -9.24
C GLY A 180 -10.33 7.05 -8.13
N GLY A 181 -9.28 6.30 -8.46
CA GLY A 181 -8.18 6.06 -7.53
C GLY A 181 -8.59 5.13 -6.39
N LEU A 182 -8.39 5.56 -5.14
CA LEU A 182 -8.72 4.82 -3.92
C LEU A 182 -7.86 3.54 -3.79
N HIS A 183 -6.57 3.72 -3.56
CA HIS A 183 -5.56 2.64 -3.56
C HIS A 183 -4.89 2.45 -2.19
N PHE A 184 -5.49 3.01 -1.13
CA PHE A 184 -4.97 2.99 0.23
C PHE A 184 -5.92 2.24 1.18
N ALA A 185 -5.47 1.10 1.72
CA ALA A 185 -6.31 0.20 2.53
C ALA A 185 -6.99 0.89 3.73
N ALA A 186 -6.29 1.81 4.43
CA ALA A 186 -6.89 2.51 5.57
C ALA A 186 -8.07 3.39 5.16
N ARG A 187 -8.09 3.91 3.92
CA ARG A 187 -9.23 4.67 3.40
C ARG A 187 -10.44 3.78 3.16
N TYR A 188 -10.26 2.53 2.72
CA TYR A 188 -11.36 1.56 2.66
C TYR A 188 -11.93 1.29 4.04
N LEU A 189 -11.05 1.08 5.04
CA LEU A 189 -11.48 0.78 6.40
C LEU A 189 -12.27 1.94 7.00
N GLU A 190 -11.79 3.17 6.81
CA GLU A 190 -12.49 4.37 7.27
C GLU A 190 -13.89 4.50 6.63
N LEU A 191 -13.99 4.29 5.31
CA LEU A 191 -15.28 4.38 4.61
C LEU A 191 -16.26 3.29 5.04
N GLN A 192 -15.77 2.08 5.31
CA GLN A 192 -16.57 1.00 5.89
C GLN A 192 -17.07 1.36 7.28
N GLN A 193 -16.19 1.83 8.17
CA GLN A 193 -16.54 2.20 9.55
C GLN A 193 -17.56 3.34 9.60
N LYS A 194 -17.51 4.26 8.63
CA LYS A 194 -18.49 5.35 8.48
C LYS A 194 -19.80 4.90 7.80
N GLY A 195 -19.91 3.65 7.35
CA GLY A 195 -21.06 3.15 6.59
C GLY A 195 -21.24 3.83 5.22
N ILE A 196 -20.17 4.42 4.69
CA ILE A 196 -20.16 5.17 3.42
C ILE A 196 -19.93 4.21 2.26
N ALA A 197 -18.97 3.29 2.36
CA ALA A 197 -18.63 2.37 1.28
C ALA A 197 -18.46 0.94 1.77
N GLY A 198 -18.63 0.00 0.83
CA GLY A 198 -18.39 -1.42 1.03
C GLY A 198 -18.15 -2.12 -0.30
N ARG A 199 -17.92 -3.43 -0.24
CA ARG A 199 -17.73 -4.27 -1.43
C ARG A 199 -18.98 -4.26 -2.30
N LEU A 200 -18.76 -4.26 -3.61
CA LEU A 200 -19.82 -4.42 -4.60
C LEU A 200 -20.28 -5.87 -4.62
N PRO A 201 -21.56 -6.17 -4.32
CA PRO A 201 -22.07 -7.53 -4.35
C PRO A 201 -22.01 -8.12 -5.76
N ASN A 202 -21.90 -9.45 -5.84
CA ASN A 202 -21.91 -10.23 -7.09
C ASN A 202 -20.80 -9.84 -8.08
N ASN A 203 -19.64 -9.40 -7.58
CA ASN A 203 -18.53 -8.93 -8.40
C ASN A 203 -17.39 -9.96 -8.60
N GLN A 204 -17.57 -11.21 -8.15
CA GLN A 204 -16.50 -12.23 -8.08
C GLN A 204 -15.70 -12.43 -9.38
N ARG A 205 -16.33 -12.22 -10.54
CA ARG A 205 -15.69 -12.34 -11.86
C ARG A 205 -14.68 -11.23 -12.18
N GLN A 206 -14.65 -10.16 -11.40
CA GLN A 206 -13.77 -9.01 -11.57
C GLN A 206 -12.80 -8.85 -10.39
N GLU A 207 -12.92 -9.69 -9.35
CA GLU A 207 -12.10 -9.59 -8.15
C GLU A 207 -10.82 -10.42 -8.27
N GLU A 208 -9.69 -9.79 -7.96
CA GLU A 208 -8.36 -10.37 -8.09
C GLU A 208 -7.64 -10.19 -6.76
N VAL A 209 -7.28 -11.29 -6.09
CA VAL A 209 -6.65 -11.26 -4.77
C VAL A 209 -5.35 -12.05 -4.78
N ASN A 210 -4.29 -11.41 -4.28
CA ASN A 210 -3.12 -12.11 -3.77
C ASN A 210 -3.23 -12.11 -2.23
N PRO A 211 -3.65 -13.24 -1.61
CA PRO A 211 -4.04 -13.26 -0.20
C PRO A 211 -3.00 -12.66 0.73
N GLY A 212 -3.44 -11.72 1.56
CA GLY A 212 -2.59 -11.00 2.51
C GLY A 212 -1.67 -9.95 1.89
N VAL A 213 -1.76 -9.65 0.58
CA VAL A 213 -0.85 -8.71 -0.09
C VAL A 213 -1.60 -7.70 -0.96
N VAL A 214 -2.36 -8.14 -1.96
CA VAL A 214 -3.04 -7.26 -2.93
C VAL A 214 -4.49 -7.67 -3.06
N TYR A 215 -5.39 -6.69 -3.03
CA TYR A 215 -6.82 -6.92 -3.19
C TYR A 215 -7.37 -5.95 -4.22
N THR A 216 -7.87 -6.49 -5.33
CA THR A 216 -8.69 -5.78 -6.32
C THR A 216 -10.12 -6.21 -6.11
N VAL A 217 -10.94 -5.31 -5.58
CA VAL A 217 -12.35 -5.58 -5.26
C VAL A 217 -13.27 -4.59 -5.98
N GLY A 218 -14.53 -4.96 -6.12
CA GLY A 218 -15.56 -4.00 -6.50
C GLY A 218 -15.97 -3.16 -5.30
N ILE A 219 -16.33 -1.91 -5.53
CA ILE A 219 -16.78 -0.97 -4.52
C ILE A 219 -18.17 -0.43 -4.87
N GLN A 220 -18.99 -0.22 -3.84
CA GLN A 220 -20.14 0.66 -3.90
C GLN A 220 -20.09 1.65 -2.74
N ALA A 221 -20.48 2.90 -2.98
CA ALA A 221 -20.42 3.98 -2.01
C ALA A 221 -21.66 4.86 -2.05
N LYS A 222 -22.09 5.35 -0.89
CA LYS A 222 -23.13 6.36 -0.69
C LYS A 222 -22.49 7.74 -0.77
N VAL A 223 -22.77 8.50 -1.81
CA VAL A 223 -22.29 9.87 -2.01
C VAL A 223 -23.49 10.76 -2.29
N ASN A 224 -23.69 11.80 -1.47
CA ASN A 224 -24.81 12.73 -1.59
C ASN A 224 -26.19 12.02 -1.70
N GLY A 225 -26.36 10.94 -0.93
CA GLY A 225 -27.58 10.12 -0.94
C GLY A 225 -27.73 9.18 -2.15
N GLN A 226 -26.80 9.20 -3.10
CA GLN A 226 -26.79 8.31 -4.26
C GLN A 226 -25.79 7.17 -4.09
N MET A 227 -26.15 6.00 -4.61
CA MET A 227 -25.23 4.87 -4.72
C MET A 227 -24.42 5.00 -6.01
N ILE A 228 -23.09 5.06 -5.87
CA ILE A 228 -22.14 4.98 -6.99
C ILE A 228 -21.29 3.72 -6.83
N SER A 229 -20.77 3.17 -7.93
CA SER A 229 -19.98 1.95 -7.89
C SER A 229 -18.88 1.90 -8.93
N ASP A 230 -17.87 1.08 -8.65
CA ASP A 230 -16.84 0.69 -9.61
C ASP A 230 -16.52 -0.79 -9.40
N ARG A 231 -16.23 -1.51 -10.49
CA ARG A 231 -16.03 -2.96 -10.47
C ARG A 231 -14.62 -3.37 -10.06
N LYS A 232 -13.65 -2.46 -10.20
CA LYS A 232 -12.24 -2.75 -9.91
C LYS A 232 -11.57 -1.59 -9.22
N LYS A 233 -11.13 -1.82 -7.98
CA LYS A 233 -10.22 -0.95 -7.24
C LYS A 233 -9.23 -1.81 -6.46
N GLY A 234 -7.95 -1.62 -6.79
CA GLY A 234 -6.83 -2.34 -6.18
C GLY A 234 -6.23 -1.57 -5.01
N TYR A 235 -5.87 -2.26 -3.92
CA TYR A 235 -5.06 -1.70 -2.85
C TYR A 235 -4.06 -2.73 -2.33
N SER A 236 -2.97 -2.23 -1.73
CA SER A 236 -1.99 -3.07 -1.03
C SER A 236 -2.50 -3.24 0.39
N TYR A 237 -2.64 -4.47 0.85
CA TYR A 237 -3.05 -4.77 2.21
C TYR A 237 -1.91 -4.56 3.21
N VAL A 238 -0.67 -4.71 2.75
CA VAL A 238 0.53 -4.61 3.59
C VAL A 238 1.04 -3.19 3.73
N SER A 239 0.77 -2.32 2.76
CA SER A 239 1.41 -1.00 2.69
C SER A 239 0.59 0.10 3.37
N ASN A 240 1.25 0.84 4.27
CA ASN A 240 0.74 2.06 4.88
C ASN A 240 0.99 3.30 4.01
N ALA A 241 0.50 4.47 4.44
CA ALA A 241 0.60 5.69 3.62
C ALA A 241 2.05 6.14 3.38
N GLN A 242 2.96 5.95 4.35
CA GLN A 242 4.36 6.29 4.18
C GLN A 242 5.01 5.42 3.11
N GLU A 243 4.75 4.11 3.13
CA GLU A 243 5.27 3.16 2.13
C GLU A 243 4.75 3.49 0.73
N ILE A 244 3.45 3.75 0.58
CA ILE A 244 2.85 4.17 -0.70
C ILE A 244 3.50 5.46 -1.22
N LEU A 245 3.67 6.47 -0.36
CA LEU A 245 4.34 7.72 -0.75
C LEU A 245 5.81 7.48 -1.14
N THR A 246 6.50 6.63 -0.40
CA THR A 246 7.91 6.30 -0.65
C THR A 246 8.08 5.58 -1.98
N ASP A 247 7.31 4.51 -2.22
CA ASP A 247 7.42 3.71 -3.44
C ASP A 247 6.88 4.44 -4.68
N GLY A 248 5.80 5.20 -4.55
CA GLY A 248 5.34 6.08 -5.62
C GLY A 248 6.38 7.13 -6.00
N THR A 249 7.13 7.66 -5.03
CA THR A 249 8.23 8.61 -5.28
C THR A 249 9.48 7.92 -5.87
N ARG A 250 9.80 6.69 -5.46
CA ARG A 250 10.85 5.88 -6.12
C ARG A 250 10.50 5.58 -7.57
N ALA A 251 9.27 5.14 -7.83
CA ALA A 251 8.78 4.90 -9.19
C ALA A 251 8.85 6.18 -10.03
N TYR A 252 8.46 7.33 -9.46
CA TYR A 252 8.61 8.63 -10.12
C TYR A 252 10.06 8.93 -10.51
N LYS A 253 11.02 8.71 -9.60
CA LYS A 253 12.45 8.95 -9.84
C LYS A 253 13.04 7.98 -10.88
N ALA A 254 12.72 6.70 -10.78
CA ALA A 254 13.25 5.67 -11.68
C ALA A 254 12.70 5.83 -13.11
N PHE A 255 11.44 6.22 -13.25
CA PHE A 255 10.75 6.15 -14.52
C PHE A 255 11.09 7.30 -15.47
N ASN A 256 11.99 7.07 -16.41
CA ASN A 256 12.31 8.06 -17.45
C ASN A 256 11.25 8.06 -18.55
N ILE A 257 10.73 9.25 -18.86
CA ILE A 257 9.70 9.46 -19.91
C ILE A 257 10.16 10.53 -20.88
N ASN A 258 9.64 10.49 -22.11
CA ASN A 258 9.92 11.54 -23.09
C ASN A 258 9.08 12.78 -22.81
N SER A 259 9.60 13.96 -23.16
CA SER A 259 8.84 15.22 -23.03
C SER A 259 7.56 15.15 -23.88
N GLY A 260 6.43 15.61 -23.34
CA GLY A 260 5.13 15.57 -24.03
C GLY A 260 4.40 14.23 -24.00
N GLU A 261 4.91 13.22 -23.28
CA GLU A 261 4.19 11.97 -23.06
C GLU A 261 3.01 12.20 -22.08
N ASN A 262 1.77 12.00 -22.56
CA ASN A 262 0.57 12.39 -21.83
C ASN A 262 0.29 11.57 -20.57
N ASN A 263 0.42 10.24 -20.67
CA ASN A 263 0.21 9.27 -19.59
C ASN A 263 1.18 8.10 -19.82
N ALA A 264 2.39 8.21 -19.29
CA ALA A 264 3.38 7.16 -19.35
C ALA A 264 3.09 6.12 -18.26
N VAL A 265 3.19 4.83 -18.61
CA VAL A 265 2.90 3.71 -17.69
C VAL A 265 4.13 2.83 -17.53
N CYS A 266 4.39 2.37 -16.31
CA CYS A 266 5.31 1.29 -16.03
C CYS A 266 4.85 0.40 -14.87
N LEU A 267 5.45 -0.77 -14.76
CA LEU A 267 5.36 -1.62 -13.58
C LEU A 267 6.54 -1.36 -12.64
N TYR A 268 6.21 -1.04 -11.40
CA TYR A 268 7.16 -0.91 -10.31
C TYR A 268 7.07 -2.13 -9.39
N SER A 269 8.21 -2.74 -9.07
CA SER A 269 8.25 -3.86 -8.12
C SER A 269 8.37 -3.35 -6.69
N ILE A 270 7.32 -3.58 -5.89
CA ILE A 270 7.27 -3.25 -4.47
C ILE A 270 7.93 -4.37 -3.68
N LYS A 271 8.82 -3.97 -2.76
CA LYS A 271 9.42 -4.86 -1.75
C LYS A 271 8.95 -4.37 -0.39
N ASP A 272 8.09 -5.15 0.23
CA ASP A 272 7.47 -4.85 1.52
C ASP A 272 7.82 -5.97 2.49
N ASP A 273 8.30 -5.62 3.69
CA ASP A 273 8.76 -6.59 4.68
C ASP A 273 7.62 -7.46 5.24
N GLN A 274 6.36 -7.01 5.10
CA GLN A 274 5.19 -7.79 5.49
C GLN A 274 4.68 -8.70 4.35
N ALA A 275 5.21 -8.55 3.13
CA ALA A 275 4.85 -9.41 2.00
C ALA A 275 5.83 -10.59 1.88
N PRO A 276 5.33 -11.81 1.58
CA PRO A 276 6.20 -12.98 1.44
C PRO A 276 7.10 -12.94 0.19
N GLN A 277 6.71 -12.14 -0.82
CA GLN A 277 7.43 -11.95 -2.07
C GLN A 277 7.15 -10.55 -2.61
N PRO A 278 8.04 -9.98 -3.44
CA PRO A 278 7.75 -8.74 -4.15
C PRO A 278 6.48 -8.87 -5.00
N PHE A 279 5.73 -7.77 -5.11
CA PHE A 279 4.56 -7.65 -5.95
C PHE A 279 4.66 -6.40 -6.82
N ASP A 280 3.88 -6.32 -7.89
CA ASP A 280 3.97 -5.19 -8.81
C ASP A 280 2.85 -4.17 -8.56
N ALA A 281 3.19 -2.92 -8.81
CA ALA A 281 2.26 -1.82 -8.93
C ALA A 281 2.36 -1.17 -10.30
N VAL A 282 1.20 -0.80 -10.84
CA VAL A 282 1.09 0.06 -12.01
C VAL A 282 1.34 1.48 -11.56
N PHE A 283 2.38 2.10 -12.11
CA PHE A 283 2.70 3.50 -11.92
C PHE A 283 2.41 4.29 -13.19
N VAL A 284 1.72 5.42 -13.04
CA VAL A 284 1.41 6.32 -14.14
C VAL A 284 1.83 7.73 -13.77
N LYS A 285 2.58 8.37 -14.66
CA LYS A 285 2.91 9.79 -14.55
C LYS A 285 2.89 10.46 -15.92
N ASN A 286 3.02 11.77 -15.89
CA ASN A 286 3.43 12.55 -17.04
C ASN A 286 4.52 13.55 -16.64
N ASP A 287 4.88 14.43 -17.56
CA ASP A 287 5.92 15.44 -17.37
C ASP A 287 5.60 16.46 -16.25
N ARG A 288 4.34 16.48 -15.77
CA ARG A 288 3.84 17.34 -14.68
C ARG A 288 3.65 16.64 -13.34
N GLY A 289 3.83 15.32 -13.23
CA GLY A 289 3.78 14.63 -11.93
C GLY A 289 3.04 13.30 -11.94
N ILE A 290 2.83 12.75 -10.75
CA ILE A 290 2.24 11.44 -10.49
C ILE A 290 0.73 11.49 -10.72
N ILE A 291 0.21 10.57 -11.53
CA ILE A 291 -1.22 10.46 -11.85
C ILE A 291 -1.86 9.36 -11.00
N THR A 292 -1.27 8.15 -11.00
CA THR A 292 -1.72 7.04 -10.15
C THR A 292 -0.57 6.07 -9.86
N PHE A 293 -0.75 5.31 -8.79
CA PHE A 293 0.12 4.23 -8.33
C PHE A 293 -0.76 3.25 -7.58
N TYR A 294 -0.85 2.02 -8.07
CA TYR A 294 -1.69 1.00 -7.44
C TYR A 294 -1.15 -0.40 -7.67
N PRO A 295 -1.22 -1.29 -6.67
CA PRO A 295 -0.84 -2.67 -6.85
C PRO A 295 -1.84 -3.40 -7.74
N ASP A 296 -1.34 -4.36 -8.50
CA ASP A 296 -2.14 -5.22 -9.36
C ASP A 296 -1.75 -6.68 -9.10
N ALA A 297 -2.75 -7.53 -8.83
CA ALA A 297 -2.53 -8.96 -8.63
C ALA A 297 -2.25 -9.68 -9.96
N THR A 298 -2.68 -9.11 -11.08
CA THR A 298 -2.55 -9.65 -12.43
C THR A 298 -2.08 -8.57 -13.41
N PRO A 299 -0.92 -7.94 -13.16
CA PRO A 299 -0.42 -6.86 -14.02
C PRO A 299 -0.13 -7.40 -15.42
N ASP A 300 -0.34 -6.56 -16.44
CA ASP A 300 0.08 -6.88 -17.80
C ASP A 300 1.61 -6.96 -17.85
N ARG A 301 2.13 -8.14 -18.20
CA ARG A 301 3.57 -8.43 -18.21
C ARG A 301 4.28 -7.84 -19.43
N GLY A 302 3.53 -7.29 -20.40
CA GLY A 302 4.07 -6.51 -21.51
C GLY A 302 4.53 -5.10 -21.11
N GLU A 303 4.08 -4.60 -19.97
CA GLU A 303 4.36 -3.24 -19.53
C GLU A 303 5.82 -3.09 -19.11
N ARG A 304 6.43 -2.02 -19.61
CA ARG A 304 7.79 -1.61 -19.27
C ARG A 304 7.97 -1.53 -17.76
N LYS A 305 9.12 -1.97 -17.24
CA LYS A 305 9.49 -1.75 -15.83
C LYS A 305 9.93 -0.30 -15.60
N CYS A 306 9.67 0.25 -14.42
CA CYS A 306 9.96 1.66 -14.15
C CYS A 306 11.45 1.99 -14.17
N ASP A 307 12.33 1.03 -13.88
CA ASP A 307 13.78 1.15 -13.93
C ASP A 307 14.38 0.86 -15.31
N GLN A 308 13.55 0.54 -16.31
CA GLN A 308 13.99 0.40 -17.69
C GLN A 308 13.96 1.75 -18.41
N ASP A 309 15.07 2.07 -19.08
CA ASP A 309 15.16 3.28 -19.91
C ASP A 309 14.05 3.33 -20.96
N ALA A 310 13.58 4.55 -21.25
CA ALA A 310 12.71 4.75 -22.40
C ALA A 310 13.47 4.28 -23.65
N PRO A 311 12.87 3.46 -24.54
CA PRO A 311 13.52 3.15 -25.80
C PRO A 311 13.87 4.47 -26.48
N ILE A 312 15.16 4.65 -26.78
CA ILE A 312 15.63 5.81 -27.55
C ILE A 312 14.82 5.78 -28.83
N ARG A 313 13.92 6.75 -29.02
CA ARG A 313 13.34 6.95 -30.35
C ARG A 313 14.52 7.32 -31.23
N SER A 314 14.97 6.37 -32.05
CA SER A 314 15.82 6.67 -33.19
C SER A 314 15.09 7.75 -33.96
N MET A 315 15.58 8.98 -33.91
CA MET A 315 15.21 9.99 -34.87
C MET A 315 15.68 9.44 -36.21
N THR A 316 14.80 8.76 -36.92
CA THR A 316 15.02 8.49 -38.33
C THR A 316 15.22 9.86 -38.97
N PRO A 317 16.36 10.13 -39.63
CA PRO A 317 16.52 11.36 -40.35
C PRO A 317 15.45 11.36 -41.44
N THR A 318 14.51 12.30 -41.34
CA THR A 318 13.59 12.58 -42.44
C THR A 318 14.43 12.96 -43.66
N PRO A 319 14.19 12.37 -44.84
CA PRO A 319 14.92 12.70 -46.05
C PRO A 319 14.75 14.16 -46.47
#